data_AF-A0A929YVB1-F1
#
_entry.id   AF-A0A929YVB1-F1
#
_cell.length_a   1.000
_cell.length_b   1.000
_cell.length_c   1.000
_cell.angle_alpha   90.00
_cell.angle_beta   90.00
_cell.angle_gamma   90.00
#
_symmetry.space_group_name_H-M   'P 1'
#
loop_
_entity.id
_entity.type
_entity.pdbx_description
1 polymer ?
#
loop_
_entity_poly.entity_id
_entity_poly.type
_entity_poly.pdbx_seq_one_letter_code
_entity_poly.pdbx_strand_id
1 'polypeptide(L)'
;KIRDLFDYVIVDVTERIIDNFTFFMIKNSDKLINIIESRPETLSFALSHKEILSTLIQEKNIINLLNKHDESVINLSTIKNTYGNIDININFDLNVIKNERENI
;
A
#
# COMPACT_ATOMS: atom_id res chain seq x y z
N LYS A 1 24.30 -11.04 -2.14
CA LYS A 1 24.50 -11.76 -0.86
C LYS A 1 23.20 -12.15 -0.15
N ILE A 2 22.21 -11.26 0.08
CA ILE A 2 20.86 -11.69 0.53
C ILE A 2 19.94 -12.06 -0.66
N ARG A 3 20.03 -11.30 -1.76
CA ARG A 3 19.25 -11.53 -2.99
C ARG A 3 19.52 -12.87 -3.69
N ASP A 4 20.63 -13.52 -3.36
CA ASP A 4 21.03 -14.79 -3.96
C ASP A 4 20.58 -16.00 -3.12
N LEU A 5 19.97 -15.76 -1.95
CA LEU A 5 19.58 -16.78 -0.98
C LEU A 5 18.07 -17.01 -0.88
N PHE A 6 17.28 -16.02 -1.32
CA PHE A 6 15.83 -16.04 -1.19
C PHE A 6 15.19 -15.67 -2.52
N ASP A 7 14.11 -16.37 -2.88
CA ASP A 7 13.31 -16.03 -4.07
C ASP A 7 12.65 -14.66 -3.92
N TYR A 8 12.16 -14.36 -2.71
CA TYR A 8 11.53 -13.09 -2.36
C TYR A 8 12.01 -12.61 -0.99
N VAL A 9 12.24 -11.31 -0.90
CA VAL A 9 12.47 -10.61 0.37
C VAL A 9 11.40 -9.54 0.51
N ILE A 10 10.56 -9.69 1.52
CA ILE A 10 9.51 -8.71 1.85
C ILE A 10 9.99 -7.94 3.08
N VAL A 11 9.98 -6.62 2.97
CA VAL A 11 10.34 -5.72 4.07
C VAL A 11 9.14 -4.86 4.39
N ASP A 12 8.60 -5.02 5.59
CA ASP A 12 7.57 -4.13 6.13
C ASP A 12 8.25 -2.84 6.62
N VAL A 13 7.76 -1.70 6.14
CA VAL A 13 8.35 -0.39 6.39
C VAL A 13 7.29 0.57 6.88
N THR A 14 7.73 1.61 7.59
CA THR A 14 6.81 2.65 8.06
C THR A 14 6.27 3.47 6.90
N GLU A 15 5.18 4.20 7.13
CA GLU A 15 4.62 5.17 6.19
C GLU A 15 5.52 6.39 5.97
N ARG A 16 6.55 6.59 6.82
CA ARG A 16 7.37 7.80 6.85
C ARG A 16 8.54 7.66 5.89
N ILE A 17 8.37 8.17 4.66
CA ILE A 17 9.46 8.20 3.66
C ILE A 17 10.71 8.95 4.15
N ILE A 18 10.57 9.87 5.11
CA ILE A 18 11.69 10.59 5.73
C ILE A 18 12.58 9.70 6.62
N ASP A 19 12.09 8.53 7.03
CA ASP A 19 12.91 7.56 7.76
C ASP A 19 13.97 6.95 6.83
N ASN A 20 15.23 6.99 7.26
CA ASN A 20 16.37 6.59 6.43
C ASN A 20 16.27 5.13 5.97
N PHE A 21 15.73 4.25 6.82
CA PHE A 21 15.57 2.84 6.49
C PHE A 21 14.46 2.65 5.44
N THR A 22 13.31 3.27 5.66
CA THR A 22 12.18 3.27 4.73
C THR A 22 12.60 3.82 3.35
N PHE A 23 13.27 4.97 3.32
CA PHE A 23 13.83 5.56 2.10
C PHE A 23 14.77 4.61 1.36
N PHE A 24 15.72 4.02 2.10
CA PHE A 24 16.70 3.09 1.54
C PHE A 24 16.01 1.87 0.94
N MET A 25 15.02 1.31 1.63
CA MET A 25 14.28 0.14 1.16
C MET A 25 13.49 0.46 -0.10
N ILE A 26 12.74 1.57 -0.15
CA ILE A 26 11.97 1.95 -1.34
C ILE A 26 12.89 2.10 -2.56
N LYS A 27 14.00 2.85 -2.41
CA LYS A 27 14.92 3.14 -3.52
C LYS A 27 15.61 1.90 -4.09
N ASN A 28 15.83 0.88 -3.27
CA ASN A 28 16.55 -0.33 -3.68
C ASN A 28 15.63 -1.52 -3.96
N SER A 29 14.31 -1.36 -3.82
CA SER A 29 13.36 -2.46 -4.07
C SER A 29 13.02 -2.61 -5.54
N ASP A 30 12.80 -3.85 -5.97
CA ASP A 30 12.35 -4.16 -7.33
C ASP A 30 10.86 -3.81 -7.52
N LYS A 31 10.08 -3.91 -6.44
CA LYS A 31 8.66 -3.56 -6.37
C LYS A 31 8.35 -2.85 -5.03
N LEU A 32 7.40 -1.93 -5.07
CA LEU A 32 6.81 -1.30 -3.90
C LEU A 32 5.32 -1.65 -3.86
N ILE A 33 4.85 -2.22 -2.75
CA ILE A 33 3.42 -2.34 -2.49
C ILE A 33 3.01 -1.13 -1.65
N ASN A 34 2.30 -0.20 -2.27
CA ASN A 34 1.79 0.99 -1.60
C ASN A 34 0.38 0.72 -1.08
N ILE A 35 0.23 0.66 0.24
CA ILE A 35 -1.04 0.33 0.91
C ILE A 35 -1.80 1.61 1.22
N ILE A 36 -3.04 1.68 0.78
CA ILE A 36 -3.96 2.82 0.96
C ILE A 36 -5.23 2.28 1.61
N GLU A 37 -5.93 3.09 2.38
CA GLU A 37 -7.26 2.73 2.89
C GLU A 37 -8.33 3.70 2.37
N SER A 38 -9.58 3.24 2.30
CA SER A 38 -10.72 4.04 1.81
C SER A 38 -11.24 5.03 2.86
N ARG A 39 -10.34 5.88 3.37
CA ARG A 39 -10.63 6.96 4.32
C ARG A 39 -10.04 8.28 3.81
N PRO A 40 -10.69 9.44 4.03
CA PRO A 40 -10.21 10.71 3.51
C PRO A 40 -8.77 11.05 3.91
N GLU A 41 -8.42 10.81 5.18
CA GLU A 41 -7.11 11.15 5.73
C GLU A 41 -6.00 10.29 5.11
N THR A 42 -6.24 8.98 4.98
CA THR A 42 -5.28 8.04 4.38
C THR A 42 -5.14 8.28 2.88
N LEU A 43 -6.21 8.65 2.19
CA LEU A 43 -6.18 9.00 0.77
C LEU A 43 -5.39 10.30 0.53
N SER A 44 -5.62 11.32 1.36
CA SER A 44 -4.87 12.59 1.31
C SER A 44 -3.39 12.36 1.60
N PHE A 45 -3.08 11.55 2.61
CA PHE A 45 -1.71 11.16 2.92
C PHE A 45 -1.05 10.47 1.72
N ALA A 46 -1.69 9.45 1.14
CA ALA A 46 -1.16 8.73 -0.03
C ALA A 46 -0.93 9.65 -1.24
N LEU A 47 -1.84 10.60 -1.49
CA LEU A 47 -1.70 11.61 -2.55
C LEU A 47 -0.46 12.47 -2.35
N SER A 48 -0.24 12.98 -1.14
CA SER A 48 0.92 13.85 -0.84
C SER A 48 2.27 13.15 -1.03
N HIS A 49 2.31 11.82 -0.90
CA HIS A 49 3.53 11.03 -1.04
C HIS A 49 3.72 10.48 -2.46
N LYS A 50 2.70 10.53 -3.32
CA LYS A 50 2.72 9.91 -4.66
C LYS A 50 3.84 10.48 -5.53
N GLU A 51 4.00 11.80 -5.55
CA GLU A 51 5.06 12.45 -6.32
C GLU A 51 6.45 12.07 -5.79
N ILE A 52 6.62 12.05 -4.47
CA ILE A 52 7.88 11.64 -3.84
C ILE A 52 8.22 10.20 -4.22
N LEU A 53 7.27 9.27 -4.11
CA LEU A 53 7.47 7.87 -4.49
C LEU A 53 7.92 7.73 -5.94
N SER A 54 7.33 8.51 -6.86
CA SER A 54 7.73 8.49 -8.28
C SER A 54 9.19 8.90 -8.53
N THR A 55 9.81 9.65 -7.60
CA THR A 55 11.24 10.00 -7.67
C THR A 55 12.16 8.90 -7.12
N LEU A 56 11.62 7.99 -6.30
CA LEU A 56 12.39 6.94 -5.61
C LEU A 56 12.34 5.61 -6.34
N ILE A 57 11.21 5.32 -7.00
CA ILE A 57 10.98 4.06 -7.72
C ILE A 57 10.16 4.34 -8.98
N GLN A 58 10.44 3.58 -10.05
CA GLN A 58 9.70 3.71 -11.31
C GLN A 58 8.21 3.37 -11.08
N GLU A 59 7.30 4.19 -11.64
CA GLU A 59 5.86 4.05 -11.42
C GLU A 59 5.32 2.64 -11.75
N LYS A 60 5.82 2.00 -12.82
CA LYS A 60 5.48 0.60 -13.18
C LYS A 60 5.88 -0.46 -12.14
N ASN A 61 6.70 -0.09 -11.16
CA ASN A 61 7.12 -0.96 -10.06
C ASN A 61 6.35 -0.71 -8.78
N ILE A 62 5.43 0.26 -8.77
CA ILE A 62 4.50 0.52 -7.68
C ILE A 62 3.23 -0.30 -7.93
N ILE A 63 2.79 -1.04 -6.93
CA ILE A 63 1.50 -1.72 -6.87
C ILE A 63 0.67 -1.00 -5.83
N ASN A 64 -0.38 -0.32 -6.25
CA ASN A 64 -1.30 0.38 -5.36
C ASN A 64 -2.38 -0.57 -4.86
N LEU A 65 -2.35 -0.88 -3.57
CA LEU A 65 -3.27 -1.78 -2.90
C LEU A 65 -4.22 -0.95 -2.03
N LEU A 66 -5.51 -0.99 -2.35
CA LEU A 66 -6.56 -0.46 -1.49
C LEU A 66 -6.97 -1.55 -0.49
N ASN A 67 -6.71 -1.31 0.79
CA ASN A 67 -6.98 -2.23 1.89
C ASN A 67 -8.18 -1.78 2.72
N LYS A 68 -8.86 -2.76 3.34
CA LYS A 68 -10.05 -2.55 4.20
C LYS A 68 -11.09 -1.66 3.52
N HIS A 69 -11.29 -1.86 2.22
CA HIS A 69 -12.21 -1.01 1.47
C HIS A 69 -13.66 -1.21 1.91
N ASP A 70 -14.32 -0.11 2.20
CA ASP A 70 -15.76 -0.05 2.46
C ASP A 70 -16.40 0.95 1.49
N GLU A 71 -17.19 0.42 0.54
CA GLU A 71 -17.93 1.18 -0.47
C GLU A 71 -18.91 2.20 0.16
N SER A 72 -19.35 1.98 1.40
CA SER A 72 -20.24 2.91 2.11
C SER A 72 -19.54 4.17 2.62
N VAL A 73 -18.21 4.15 2.78
CA VAL A 73 -17.41 5.27 3.29
C VAL A 73 -17.00 6.18 2.14
N ILE A 74 -16.26 5.64 1.17
CA ILE A 74 -15.93 6.31 -0.09
C ILE A 74 -15.93 5.22 -1.15
N ASN A 75 -16.70 5.41 -2.22
CA ASN A 75 -16.80 4.39 -3.25
C ASN A 75 -15.51 4.24 -4.09
N LEU A 76 -15.30 3.06 -4.68
CA LEU A 76 -14.08 2.76 -5.45
C LEU A 76 -13.90 3.71 -6.65
N SER A 77 -14.98 4.13 -7.28
CA SER A 77 -14.92 5.04 -8.44
C SER A 77 -14.37 6.42 -8.05
N THR A 78 -14.78 6.95 -6.90
CA THR A 78 -14.28 8.20 -6.35
C THR A 78 -12.80 8.06 -6.01
N ILE A 79 -12.39 6.96 -5.38
CA ILE A 79 -10.98 6.70 -5.07
C ILE A 79 -10.13 6.68 -6.35
N LYS A 80 -10.58 5.97 -7.40
CA LYS A 80 -9.87 5.92 -8.69
C LYS A 80 -9.79 7.28 -9.38
N ASN A 81 -10.86 8.07 -9.32
CA ASN A 81 -10.87 9.42 -9.89
C ASN A 81 -9.93 10.37 -9.14
N THR A 82 -9.78 10.20 -7.82
CA THR A 82 -8.97 11.09 -6.98
C THR A 82 -7.50 10.66 -6.91
N TYR A 83 -7.24 9.38 -6.63
CA TYR A 83 -5.89 8.84 -6.45
C TYR A 83 -5.24 8.35 -7.75
N GLY A 84 -6.06 7.87 -8.68
CA GLY A 84 -5.63 7.23 -9.91
C GLY A 84 -5.72 5.71 -9.85
N ASN A 85 -4.73 5.04 -10.44
CA ASN A 85 -4.76 3.58 -10.59
C ASN A 85 -4.73 2.85 -9.24
N ILE A 86 -5.61 1.87 -9.08
CA ILE A 86 -5.65 0.91 -7.97
C ILE A 86 -5.53 -0.48 -8.59
N ASP A 87 -4.44 -1.17 -8.28
CA ASP A 87 -4.09 -2.47 -8.87
C ASP A 87 -4.79 -3.62 -8.13
N ILE A 88 -4.90 -3.51 -6.80
CA ILE A 88 -5.49 -4.52 -5.94
C ILE A 88 -6.48 -3.84 -4.99
N ASN A 89 -7.67 -4.43 -4.83
CA ASN A 89 -8.67 -3.97 -3.86
C ASN A 89 -9.04 -5.12 -2.92
N ILE A 90 -8.86 -4.90 -1.62
CA ILE A 90 -9.21 -5.82 -0.53
C ILE A 90 -10.33 -5.17 0.28
N ASN A 91 -11.53 -5.74 0.17
CA ASN A 91 -12.69 -5.26 0.89
C ASN A 91 -12.59 -5.57 2.39
N PHE A 92 -13.19 -4.71 3.21
CA PHE A 92 -13.38 -5.00 4.62
C PHE A 92 -14.44 -6.10 4.78
N ASP A 93 -14.05 -7.24 5.33
CA ASP A 93 -14.96 -8.36 5.60
C ASP A 93 -14.98 -8.68 7.11
N LEU A 94 -16.12 -8.38 7.75
CA LEU A 94 -16.35 -8.68 9.16
C LEU A 94 -16.30 -10.18 9.48
N ASN A 95 -16.54 -11.05 8.50
CA ASN A 95 -16.51 -12.50 8.71
C ASN A 95 -15.08 -13.02 8.89
N VAL A 96 -14.08 -12.38 8.26
CA VAL A 96 -12.66 -12.71 8.48
C VAL A 96 -12.29 -12.50 9.95
N ILE A 97 -12.73 -11.38 10.53
CA ILE A 97 -12.45 -11.04 11.93
C ILE A 97 -13.15 -12.01 12.90
N LYS A 98 -14.36 -12.47 12.56
CA LYS A 98 -15.08 -13.46 13.37
C LYS A 98 -14.37 -14.82 13.36
N ASN A 99 -13.95 -15.28 12.19
CA ASN A 99 -13.25 -16.55 12.03
C ASN A 99 -11.90 -16.58 12.74
N GLU A 100 -11.17 -15.45 12.81
CA GLU A 100 -9.93 -15.38 13.60
C GLU A 100 -10.17 -15.50 15.11
N ARG A 101 -11.28 -14.98 15.62
CA ARG A 101 -11.62 -15.06 17.07
C ARG A 101 -12.12 -16.42 17.51
N GLU A 102 -12.76 -17.17 16.61
CA GLU A 102 -13.26 -18.53 16.90
C GLU A 102 -12.15 -19.60 16.82
N ASN A 103 -11.01 -19.28 16.21
CA ASN A 103 -9.84 -20.17 16.09
C ASN A 103 -8.75 -19.93 17.16
N ILE A 104 -9.06 -19.19 18.23
CA ILE A 104 -8.21 -18.98 19.43
C ILE A 104 -8.88 -19.69 20.61
#